data_AF-A0A916XFX0-F1
#
_entry.id   AF-A0A916XFX0-F1
#
_cell.length_a   1.000
_cell.length_b   1.000
_cell.length_c   1.000
_cell.angle_alpha   90.00
_cell.angle_beta   90.00
_cell.angle_gamma   90.00
#
_symmetry.space_group_name_H-M   'P 1'
#
loop_
_entity.id
_entity.type
_entity.pdbx_description
1 polymer ?
#
loop_
_entity_poly.entity_id
_entity_poly.type
_entity_poly.pdbx_seq_one_letter_code
_entity_poly.pdbx_strand_id
1 'polypeptide(L)'
;MTDIPILFSAPMVRAMLDGRKTQTRRLLGSSPDIFYVDGEPAPVTVVHVDGERLPRIAIGRVLTKHELRFAVGMRLWVREAWRLPATCDEYSPVRFVAGLAERGCHGPSGFVRFEADARNAWGEPYGLEVPMGRLRASMHLPRSLTRLTLVVTDVRVQRLQDISEADAIAEGLTRLPATGRWVVNRGDQYFGGASFDPRVTYAELWDSINGPGSWASNPWVVAISFAVHRCNIDAMEAAHG
;
A
#
# COMPACT_ATOMS: atom_id res chain seq x y z
N MET A 1 9.54 -12.47 12.64
CA MET A 1 9.09 -11.31 11.84
C MET A 1 7.83 -11.73 11.09
N THR A 2 6.72 -10.99 11.18
CA THR A 2 5.48 -11.37 10.47
C THR A 2 5.41 -10.63 9.15
N ASP A 3 5.25 -11.38 8.06
CA ASP A 3 5.11 -10.83 6.73
C ASP A 3 3.67 -10.98 6.23
N ILE A 4 3.09 -9.93 5.66
CA ILE A 4 1.71 -9.96 5.15
C ILE A 4 1.57 -9.29 3.78
N PRO A 5 0.64 -9.74 2.93
CA PRO A 5 0.35 -9.06 1.67
C PRO A 5 -0.35 -7.73 1.89
N ILE A 6 -0.08 -6.77 1.00
CA ILE A 6 -0.83 -5.51 0.90
C ILE A 6 -1.14 -5.16 -0.55
N LEU A 7 -2.39 -4.77 -0.82
CA LEU A 7 -2.87 -4.46 -2.18
C LEU A 7 -2.67 -2.98 -2.50
N PHE A 8 -2.11 -2.69 -3.67
CA PHE A 8 -2.02 -1.35 -4.22
C PHE A 8 -2.49 -1.30 -5.67
N SER A 9 -3.10 -0.16 -6.04
CA SER A 9 -3.46 0.12 -7.43
C SER A 9 -2.23 0.53 -8.24
N ALA A 10 -2.33 0.46 -9.57
CA ALA A 10 -1.25 0.87 -10.47
C ALA A 10 -0.75 2.31 -10.22
N PRO A 11 -1.60 3.34 -10.03
CA PRO A 11 -1.15 4.68 -9.64
C PRO A 11 -0.35 4.73 -8.34
N MET A 12 -0.78 3.98 -7.32
CA MET A 12 -0.10 3.94 -6.03
C MET A 12 1.27 3.25 -6.13
N VAL A 13 1.37 2.18 -6.92
CA VAL A 13 2.66 1.52 -7.18
C VAL A 13 3.61 2.44 -7.92
N ARG A 14 3.15 3.14 -8.96
CA ARG A 14 3.96 4.15 -9.63
C ARG A 14 4.47 5.21 -8.66
N ALA A 15 3.60 5.68 -7.74
CA ALA A 15 4.02 6.63 -6.72
C ALA A 15 5.07 6.08 -5.75
N MET A 16 5.02 4.78 -5.39
CA MET A 16 6.07 4.12 -4.61
C MET A 16 7.37 3.99 -5.41
N LEU A 17 7.29 3.61 -6.68
CA LEU A 17 8.45 3.55 -7.58
C LEU A 17 9.09 4.92 -7.75
N ASP A 18 8.31 6.00 -7.85
CA ASP A 18 8.81 7.37 -7.93
C ASP A 18 9.31 7.92 -6.57
N GLY A 19 9.20 7.15 -5.47
CA GLY A 19 9.59 7.58 -4.12
C GLY A 19 8.65 8.59 -3.46
N ARG A 20 7.46 8.82 -4.03
CA ARG A 20 6.47 9.79 -3.53
C ARG A 20 5.52 9.19 -2.49
N LYS A 21 5.21 7.89 -2.60
CA LYS A 21 4.32 7.20 -1.65
C LYS A 21 5.11 6.47 -0.59
N THR A 22 5.00 6.94 0.65
CA THR A 22 5.65 6.38 1.85
C THR A 22 4.66 6.14 2.98
N GLN A 23 3.37 6.40 2.74
CA GLN A 23 2.29 6.18 3.68
C GLN A 23 1.07 5.59 2.98
N THR A 24 0.23 4.85 3.73
CA THR A 24 -1.13 4.54 3.31
C THR A 24 -2.09 4.47 4.49
N ARG A 25 -3.33 4.92 4.29
CA ARG A 25 -4.44 4.71 5.23
C ARG A 25 -5.35 3.55 4.83
N ARG A 26 -5.82 2.80 5.83
CA ARG A 26 -6.82 1.74 5.70
C ARG A 26 -7.92 1.93 6.73
N LEU A 27 -9.16 1.58 6.39
CA LEU A 27 -10.26 1.54 7.36
C LEU A 27 -9.89 0.61 8.52
N LEU A 28 -10.18 1.05 9.75
CA LEU A 28 -9.85 0.30 10.97
C LEU A 28 -10.75 -0.94 11.16
N GLY A 29 -11.93 -0.97 10.52
CA GLY A 29 -12.88 -2.08 10.57
C GLY A 29 -13.89 -1.96 11.72
N SER A 30 -13.44 -1.61 12.93
CA SER A 30 -14.33 -1.20 14.03
C SER A 30 -13.88 0.13 14.62
N SER A 31 -14.84 1.03 14.84
CA SER A 31 -14.57 2.31 15.50
C SER A 31 -14.21 2.08 16.97
N PRO A 32 -13.21 2.78 17.52
CA PRO A 32 -12.95 2.78 18.95
C PRO A 32 -14.13 3.43 19.70
N ASP A 33 -14.51 2.86 20.84
CA ASP A 33 -15.52 3.42 21.75
C ASP A 33 -14.88 4.50 22.63
N ILE A 34 -14.86 5.73 22.12
CA ILE A 34 -14.19 6.87 22.77
C ILE A 34 -15.03 7.37 23.94
N PHE A 35 -14.41 7.54 25.10
CA PHE A 35 -14.97 8.23 26.25
C PHE A 35 -14.39 9.64 26.38
N TYR A 36 -15.07 10.50 27.14
CA TYR A 36 -14.67 11.89 27.35
C TYR A 36 -14.10 12.07 28.76
N VAL A 37 -13.08 12.92 28.87
CA VAL A 37 -12.44 13.34 30.14
C VAL A 37 -12.44 14.86 30.15
N ASP A 38 -13.05 15.45 31.16
CA ASP A 38 -13.15 16.91 31.32
C ASP A 38 -13.73 17.64 30.08
N GLY A 39 -14.66 17.00 29.38
CA GLY A 39 -15.32 17.55 28.19
C GLY A 39 -14.59 17.26 26.86
N GLU A 40 -13.39 16.70 26.91
CA GLU A 40 -12.58 16.40 25.72
C GLU A 40 -12.54 14.90 25.42
N PRO A 41 -12.54 14.49 24.14
CA PRO A 41 -12.43 13.08 23.78
C PRO A 41 -11.07 12.52 24.21
N ALA A 42 -11.08 11.37 24.87
CA ALA A 42 -9.86 10.71 25.29
C ALA A 42 -8.98 10.38 24.05
N PRO A 43 -7.67 10.62 24.13
CA PRO A 43 -6.78 10.44 23.00
C PRO A 43 -6.71 8.96 22.61
N VAL A 44 -6.75 8.68 21.30
CA VAL A 44 -6.56 7.34 20.76
C VAL A 44 -5.09 7.18 20.38
N THR A 45 -4.44 6.17 20.92
CA THR A 45 -3.00 5.90 20.72
C THR A 45 -2.76 4.45 20.39
N VAL A 46 -1.60 4.18 19.79
CA VAL A 46 -1.13 2.83 19.47
C VAL A 46 -0.06 2.47 20.49
N VAL A 47 -0.28 1.37 21.21
CA VAL A 47 0.62 0.90 22.27
C VAL A 47 1.12 -0.49 21.93
N HIS A 48 2.44 -0.67 21.94
CA HIS A 48 3.05 -2.00 21.87
C HIS A 48 3.24 -2.52 23.29
N VAL A 49 2.62 -3.65 23.60
CA VAL A 49 2.72 -4.30 24.92
C VAL A 49 3.85 -5.32 24.87
N ASP A 50 4.71 -5.32 25.87
CA ASP A 50 5.83 -6.26 25.93
C ASP A 50 5.33 -7.72 25.89
N GLY A 51 5.91 -8.50 24.97
CA GLY A 51 5.51 -9.89 24.73
C GLY A 51 4.34 -10.07 23.76
N GLU A 52 3.64 -9.01 23.37
CA GLU A 52 2.60 -9.08 22.34
C GLU A 52 3.18 -8.82 20.94
N ARG A 53 2.74 -9.60 19.96
CA ARG A 53 3.25 -9.50 18.59
C ARG A 53 2.72 -8.26 17.85
N LEU A 54 1.49 -7.87 18.13
CA LEU A 54 0.79 -6.79 17.45
C LEU A 54 0.44 -5.71 18.47
N PRO A 55 0.54 -4.42 18.10
CA PRO A 55 0.17 -3.35 19.00
C PRO A 55 -1.35 -3.29 19.15
N ARG A 56 -1.78 -2.67 20.24
CA ARG A 56 -3.18 -2.46 20.58
C ARG A 56 -3.55 -0.98 20.58
N ILE A 57 -4.84 -0.71 20.48
CA ILE A 57 -5.38 0.62 20.66
C ILE A 57 -5.52 0.91 22.15
N ALA A 58 -5.02 2.05 22.60
CA ALA A 58 -5.34 2.62 23.90
C ALA A 58 -6.19 3.88 23.74
N ILE A 59 -7.17 4.04 24.63
CA ILE A 59 -8.06 5.20 24.69
C ILE A 59 -7.82 5.87 26.04
N GLY A 60 -7.21 7.06 26.04
CA GLY A 60 -6.68 7.67 27.25
C GLY A 60 -5.66 6.74 27.94
N ARG A 61 -5.96 6.31 29.16
CA ARG A 61 -5.14 5.36 29.94
C ARG A 61 -5.64 3.91 29.87
N VAL A 62 -6.69 3.64 29.09
CA VAL A 62 -7.31 2.32 28.99
C VAL A 62 -6.75 1.60 27.77
N LEU A 63 -6.02 0.50 28.01
CA LEU A 63 -5.59 -0.41 26.96
C LEU A 63 -6.77 -1.31 26.53
N THR A 64 -7.15 -1.26 25.26
CA THR A 64 -8.27 -2.06 24.74
C THR A 64 -7.80 -3.44 24.26
N LYS A 65 -8.75 -4.34 24.00
CA LYS A 65 -8.45 -5.64 23.35
C LYS A 65 -8.29 -5.56 21.83
N HIS A 66 -8.43 -4.37 21.24
CA HIS A 66 -8.38 -4.21 19.79
C HIS A 66 -6.92 -4.26 19.31
N GLU A 67 -6.52 -5.38 18.70
CA GLU A 67 -5.21 -5.57 18.09
C GLU A 67 -5.17 -5.01 16.66
N LEU A 68 -4.10 -4.30 16.32
CA LEU A 68 -3.89 -3.78 14.97
C LEU A 68 -3.25 -4.84 14.08
N ARG A 69 -3.56 -4.78 12.78
CA ARG A 69 -2.97 -5.67 11.79
C ARG A 69 -1.50 -5.38 11.48
N PHE A 70 -1.01 -4.18 11.82
CA PHE A 70 0.30 -3.68 11.46
C PHE A 70 1.08 -3.28 12.71
N ALA A 71 2.38 -3.53 12.70
CA ALA A 71 3.34 -3.14 13.72
C ALA A 71 4.59 -2.56 13.06
N VAL A 72 5.26 -1.64 13.75
CA VAL A 72 6.57 -1.14 13.32
C VAL A 72 7.54 -2.32 13.17
N GLY A 73 8.36 -2.30 12.12
CA GLY A 73 9.28 -3.37 11.76
C GLY A 73 8.66 -4.54 10.99
N MET A 74 7.33 -4.57 10.79
CA MET A 74 6.72 -5.58 9.90
C MET A 74 7.10 -5.34 8.44
N ARG A 75 7.25 -6.43 7.69
CA ARG A 75 7.44 -6.39 6.24
C ARG A 75 6.12 -6.67 5.53
N LEU A 76 5.80 -5.86 4.53
CA LEU A 76 4.61 -6.01 3.71
C LEU A 76 5.03 -6.24 2.27
N TRP A 77 4.55 -7.30 1.64
CA TRP A 77 4.84 -7.53 0.22
C TRP A 77 3.69 -7.01 -0.64
N VAL A 78 4.03 -6.19 -1.64
CA VAL A 78 3.04 -5.47 -2.46
C VAL A 78 2.44 -6.40 -3.49
N ARG A 79 1.12 -6.45 -3.50
CA ARG A 79 0.29 -7.07 -4.55
C ARG A 79 -0.24 -5.99 -5.49
N GLU A 80 0.15 -6.11 -6.75
CA GLU A 80 -0.30 -5.24 -7.84
C GLU A 80 -0.79 -6.05 -9.04
N ALA A 81 -1.47 -5.40 -9.97
CA ALA A 81 -2.03 -6.06 -11.15
C ALA A 81 -0.90 -6.47 -12.10
N TRP A 82 -1.01 -7.67 -12.67
CA TRP A 82 0.10 -8.32 -13.36
C TRP A 82 -0.37 -9.20 -14.51
N ARG A 83 0.56 -9.60 -15.37
CA ARG A 83 0.36 -10.50 -16.51
C ARG A 83 1.50 -11.50 -16.62
N LEU A 84 1.22 -12.57 -17.34
CA LEU A 84 2.20 -13.52 -17.87
C LEU A 84 2.15 -13.47 -19.41
N PRO A 85 3.10 -14.10 -20.11
CA PRO A 85 2.96 -14.36 -21.54
C PRO A 85 1.65 -15.09 -21.84
N ALA A 86 1.08 -14.88 -23.02
CA ALA A 86 -0.17 -15.52 -23.44
C ALA A 86 -0.09 -17.06 -23.43
N THR A 87 1.10 -17.62 -23.68
CA THR A 87 1.38 -19.06 -23.55
C THR A 87 1.20 -19.58 -22.13
N CYS A 88 1.13 -18.71 -21.13
CA CYS A 88 0.95 -19.06 -19.74
C CYS A 88 -0.49 -18.84 -19.21
N ASP A 89 -1.46 -18.51 -20.05
CA ASP A 89 -2.82 -18.18 -19.59
C ASP A 89 -3.56 -19.35 -18.94
N GLU A 90 -3.28 -20.57 -19.39
CA GLU A 90 -3.83 -21.81 -18.83
C GLU A 90 -3.33 -22.11 -17.40
N TYR A 91 -2.19 -21.54 -16.99
CA TYR A 91 -1.62 -21.80 -15.67
C TYR A 91 -2.32 -20.93 -14.62
N SER A 92 -2.79 -21.57 -13.55
CA SER A 92 -3.08 -20.85 -12.32
C SER A 92 -1.78 -20.26 -11.75
N PRO A 93 -1.84 -19.16 -10.96
CA PRO A 93 -0.64 -18.59 -10.35
C PRO A 93 0.17 -19.60 -9.54
N VAL A 94 -0.52 -20.51 -8.83
CA VAL A 94 0.12 -21.57 -8.03
C VAL A 94 0.84 -22.57 -8.95
N ARG A 95 0.19 -23.04 -10.02
CA ARG A 95 0.81 -23.98 -10.96
C ARG A 95 2.00 -23.37 -11.68
N PHE A 96 1.93 -22.09 -12.02
CA PHE A 96 3.03 -21.36 -12.64
C PHE A 96 4.25 -21.28 -11.70
N VAL A 97 4.06 -20.91 -10.44
CA VAL A 97 5.15 -20.86 -9.45
C VAL A 97 5.74 -22.24 -9.18
N ALA A 98 4.91 -23.28 -9.07
CA ALA A 98 5.39 -24.65 -8.90
C ALA A 98 6.29 -25.09 -10.07
N GLY A 99 5.87 -24.82 -11.31
CA GLY A 99 6.65 -25.14 -12.50
C GLY A 99 7.97 -24.36 -12.62
N LEU A 100 8.04 -23.13 -12.07
CA LEU A 100 9.32 -22.40 -11.94
C LEU A 100 10.23 -23.08 -10.90
N ALA A 101 9.69 -23.45 -9.74
CA ALA A 101 10.44 -24.09 -8.67
C ALA A 101 11.02 -25.45 -9.10
N GLU A 102 10.27 -26.26 -9.85
CA GLU A 102 10.76 -27.52 -10.44
C GLU A 102 11.95 -27.34 -11.39
N ARG A 103 12.10 -26.14 -11.97
CA ARG A 103 13.21 -25.76 -12.85
C ARG A 103 14.35 -25.05 -12.10
N GLY A 104 14.29 -24.99 -10.78
CA GLY A 104 15.27 -24.28 -9.93
C GLY A 104 15.14 -22.75 -9.97
N CYS A 105 14.05 -22.22 -10.55
CA CYS A 105 13.79 -20.78 -10.58
C CYS A 105 12.97 -20.38 -9.34
N HIS A 106 13.63 -19.75 -8.37
CA HIS A 106 12.99 -19.25 -7.15
C HIS A 106 12.95 -17.73 -7.11
N GLY A 107 11.87 -17.17 -6.56
CA GLY A 107 11.70 -15.72 -6.42
C GLY A 107 11.15 -15.04 -7.68
N PRO A 108 11.46 -13.75 -7.88
CA PRO A 108 10.90 -12.97 -8.98
C PRO A 108 11.24 -13.52 -10.35
N SER A 109 10.38 -13.23 -11.32
CA SER A 109 10.51 -13.78 -12.67
C SER A 109 10.42 -12.70 -13.74
N GLY A 110 11.25 -12.85 -14.77
CA GLY A 110 11.21 -12.04 -15.98
C GLY A 110 9.97 -12.28 -16.83
N PHE A 111 9.22 -13.35 -16.56
CA PHE A 111 7.94 -13.63 -17.21
C PHE A 111 6.78 -12.80 -16.64
N VAL A 112 6.96 -12.16 -15.48
CA VAL A 112 5.89 -11.36 -14.89
C VAL A 112 6.00 -9.94 -15.42
N ARG A 113 4.95 -9.45 -16.07
CA ARG A 113 4.79 -8.03 -16.41
C ARG A 113 3.85 -7.37 -15.42
N PHE A 114 4.25 -6.24 -14.87
CA PHE A 114 3.42 -5.46 -13.96
C PHE A 114 2.68 -4.34 -14.71
N GLU A 115 1.40 -4.14 -14.39
CA GLU A 115 0.57 -3.13 -15.08
C GLU A 115 0.91 -1.70 -14.66
N ALA A 116 1.56 -1.50 -13.50
CA ALA A 116 1.87 -0.16 -13.03
C ALA A 116 2.80 0.59 -13.99
N ASP A 117 3.77 -0.10 -14.59
CA ASP A 117 4.87 0.50 -15.36
C ASP A 117 5.29 -0.32 -16.59
N ALA A 118 4.57 -1.41 -16.91
CA ALA A 118 4.86 -2.29 -18.04
C ALA A 118 6.25 -2.96 -18.00
N ARG A 119 6.82 -3.15 -16.80
CA ARG A 119 8.15 -3.74 -16.60
C ARG A 119 8.07 -5.08 -15.89
N ASN A 120 9.16 -5.83 -15.92
CA ASN A 120 9.31 -7.03 -15.11
C ASN A 120 9.72 -6.70 -13.66
N ALA A 121 10.01 -7.73 -12.87
CA ALA A 121 10.36 -7.57 -11.46
C ALA A 121 11.68 -6.84 -11.20
N TRP A 122 12.57 -6.78 -12.18
CA TRP A 122 13.86 -6.08 -12.10
C TRP A 122 13.80 -4.67 -12.71
N GLY A 123 12.62 -4.22 -13.14
CA GLY A 123 12.44 -2.91 -13.76
C GLY A 123 12.87 -2.89 -15.23
N GLU A 124 13.12 -4.03 -15.84
CA GLU A 124 13.47 -4.09 -17.26
C GLU A 124 12.19 -3.93 -18.11
N PRO A 125 12.26 -3.22 -19.25
CA PRO A 125 11.14 -3.14 -20.17
C PRO A 125 10.71 -4.53 -20.61
N TYR A 126 9.43 -4.81 -20.54
CA TYR A 126 8.90 -6.04 -21.10
C TYR A 126 8.86 -5.89 -22.62
N GLY A 127 9.55 -6.77 -23.35
CA GLY A 127 9.66 -6.68 -24.81
C GLY A 127 8.31 -6.69 -25.51
N LEU A 128 8.12 -5.78 -26.48
CA LEU A 128 6.88 -5.64 -27.26
C LEU A 128 6.55 -6.90 -28.10
N GLU A 129 7.54 -7.77 -28.30
CA GLU A 129 7.43 -8.97 -29.14
C GLU A 129 6.80 -10.17 -28.42
N VAL A 130 6.61 -10.11 -27.10
CA VAL A 130 5.99 -11.20 -26.34
C VAL A 130 4.48 -10.93 -26.23
N PRO A 131 3.60 -11.75 -26.84
CA PRO A 131 2.16 -11.58 -26.69
C PRO A 131 1.76 -11.70 -25.22
N MET A 132 1.08 -10.68 -24.69
CA MET A 132 0.66 -10.64 -23.29
C MET A 132 -0.66 -11.39 -23.11
N GLY A 133 -0.69 -12.23 -22.08
CA GLY A 133 -1.88 -12.94 -21.67
C GLY A 133 -2.88 -12.06 -20.91
N ARG A 134 -3.89 -12.71 -20.34
CA ARG A 134 -4.95 -12.05 -19.58
C ARG A 134 -4.41 -11.26 -18.39
N LEU A 135 -5.13 -10.19 -18.06
CA LEU A 135 -4.89 -9.42 -16.84
C LEU A 135 -5.22 -10.29 -15.62
N ARG A 136 -4.30 -10.35 -14.65
CA ARG A 136 -4.49 -11.06 -13.38
C ARG A 136 -4.67 -10.05 -12.25
N ALA A 137 -5.72 -10.25 -11.46
CA ALA A 137 -6.01 -9.40 -10.31
C ALA A 137 -4.90 -9.47 -9.27
N SER A 138 -4.60 -8.34 -8.62
CA SER A 138 -3.53 -8.22 -7.62
C SER A 138 -3.63 -9.24 -6.50
N MET A 139 -4.85 -9.61 -6.07
CA MET A 139 -5.09 -10.60 -5.02
C MET A 139 -4.52 -11.99 -5.32
N HIS A 140 -4.31 -12.29 -6.61
CA HIS A 140 -3.76 -13.55 -7.09
C HIS A 140 -2.25 -13.52 -7.31
N LEU A 141 -1.58 -12.38 -7.10
CA LEU A 141 -0.12 -12.31 -7.19
C LEU A 141 0.52 -13.13 -6.05
N PRO A 142 1.30 -14.18 -6.38
CA PRO A 142 2.02 -14.98 -5.38
C PRO A 142 3.14 -14.18 -4.71
N ARG A 143 3.44 -14.51 -3.44
CA ARG A 143 4.52 -13.87 -2.65
C ARG A 143 5.87 -13.90 -3.38
N SER A 144 6.26 -15.06 -3.91
CA SER A 144 7.54 -15.26 -4.58
C SER A 144 7.73 -14.40 -5.83
N LEU A 145 6.63 -13.95 -6.46
CA LEU A 145 6.67 -13.17 -7.69
C LEU A 145 6.62 -11.65 -7.47
N THR A 146 6.52 -11.18 -6.22
CA THR A 146 6.41 -9.74 -5.95
C THR A 146 7.75 -9.04 -6.13
N ARG A 147 7.71 -7.74 -6.43
CA ARG A 147 8.90 -6.92 -6.69
C ARG A 147 9.12 -5.75 -5.72
N LEU A 148 8.16 -5.50 -4.85
CA LEU A 148 8.24 -4.43 -3.85
C LEU A 148 7.93 -4.99 -2.47
N THR A 149 8.76 -4.58 -1.50
CA THR A 149 8.58 -4.87 -0.09
C THR A 149 8.59 -3.56 0.68
N LEU A 150 7.68 -3.43 1.65
CA LEU A 150 7.54 -2.26 2.50
C LEU A 150 7.95 -2.65 3.92
N VAL A 151 8.83 -1.89 4.56
CA VAL A 151 9.11 -2.04 6.00
C VAL A 151 8.34 -0.97 6.74
N VAL A 152 7.42 -1.36 7.62
CA VAL A 152 6.59 -0.44 8.39
C VAL A 152 7.46 0.33 9.37
N THR A 153 7.41 1.66 9.30
CA THR A 153 8.19 2.56 10.16
C THR A 153 7.34 3.26 11.23
N ASP A 154 6.04 3.38 11.00
CA ASP A 154 5.11 4.00 11.96
C ASP A 154 3.68 3.47 11.75
N VAL A 155 2.90 3.42 12.83
CA VAL A 155 1.50 2.99 12.83
C VAL A 155 0.70 3.92 13.74
N ARG A 156 -0.30 4.60 13.17
CA ARG A 156 -1.18 5.52 13.90
C ARG A 156 -2.64 5.17 13.68
N VAL A 157 -3.47 5.43 14.69
CA VAL A 157 -4.92 5.34 14.60
C VAL A 157 -5.48 6.74 14.80
N GLN A 158 -6.24 7.23 13.82
CA GLN A 158 -6.76 8.60 13.80
C GLN A 158 -8.07 8.67 13.02
N ARG A 159 -8.79 9.80 13.14
CA ARG A 159 -9.85 10.11 12.17
C ARG A 159 -9.23 10.40 10.81
N LEU A 160 -9.96 10.06 9.75
CA LEU A 160 -9.51 10.27 8.38
C LEU A 160 -9.15 11.74 8.10
N GLN A 161 -10.00 12.67 8.55
CA GLN A 161 -9.83 14.10 8.29
C GLN A 161 -8.72 14.75 9.14
N ASP A 162 -8.21 14.06 10.16
CA ASP A 162 -7.03 14.49 10.95
C ASP A 162 -5.71 14.33 10.16
N ILE A 163 -5.80 13.94 8.89
CA ILE A 163 -4.66 13.91 7.96
C ILE A 163 -4.01 15.30 7.84
N SER A 164 -2.68 15.34 7.96
CA SER A 164 -1.89 16.54 7.70
C SER A 164 -1.60 16.72 6.19
N GLU A 165 -1.16 17.91 5.77
CA GLU A 165 -0.70 18.11 4.39
C GLU A 165 0.48 17.18 4.04
N ALA A 166 1.43 17.03 4.95
CA ALA A 166 2.59 16.15 4.76
C ALA A 166 2.17 14.69 4.58
N ASP A 167 1.19 14.24 5.34
CA ASP A 167 0.62 12.89 5.19
C ASP A 167 -0.12 12.73 3.85
N ALA A 168 -0.91 13.72 3.42
CA ALA A 168 -1.58 13.69 2.13
C ALA A 168 -0.57 13.62 0.97
N ILE A 169 0.57 14.29 1.10
CA ILE A 169 1.69 14.19 0.14
C ILE A 169 2.30 12.78 0.18
N ALA A 170 2.57 12.24 1.37
CA ALA A 170 3.15 10.90 1.59
C ALA A 170 2.22 9.76 1.12
N GLU A 171 0.93 10.02 0.92
CA GLU A 171 -0.01 9.11 0.26
C GLU A 171 0.26 8.95 -1.25
N GLY A 172 1.17 9.75 -1.82
CA GLY A 172 1.66 9.59 -3.18
C GLY A 172 1.07 10.56 -4.20
N LEU A 173 0.60 11.74 -3.77
CA LEU A 173 0.14 12.78 -4.69
C LEU A 173 1.29 13.29 -5.57
N THR A 174 0.94 13.90 -6.70
CA THR A 174 1.89 14.48 -7.64
C THR A 174 1.79 16.00 -7.59
N ARG A 175 2.92 16.68 -7.34
CA ARG A 175 2.99 18.14 -7.45
C ARG A 175 3.25 18.56 -8.89
N LEU A 176 2.42 19.45 -9.43
CA LEU A 176 2.57 20.02 -10.76
C LEU A 176 3.66 21.10 -10.76
N PRO A 177 4.75 20.96 -11.55
CA PRO A 177 5.83 21.94 -11.54
C PRO A 177 5.39 23.36 -11.93
N ALA A 178 4.49 23.49 -12.91
CA ALA A 178 4.09 24.78 -13.46
C ALA A 178 3.16 25.59 -12.54
N THR A 179 2.36 24.94 -11.69
CA THR A 179 1.35 25.62 -10.87
C THR A 179 1.53 25.41 -9.38
N GLY A 180 2.35 24.44 -8.95
CA GLY A 180 2.49 24.06 -7.54
C GLY A 180 1.31 23.29 -6.96
N ARG A 181 0.22 23.10 -7.72
CA ARG A 181 -0.97 22.32 -7.33
C ARG A 181 -0.68 20.81 -7.27
N TRP A 182 -1.46 20.11 -6.48
CA TRP A 182 -1.42 18.67 -6.30
C TRP A 182 -2.51 17.99 -7.12
N VAL A 183 -2.17 16.83 -7.69
CA VAL A 183 -3.05 15.95 -8.46
C VAL A 183 -2.82 14.50 -8.04
N VAL A 184 -3.81 13.62 -8.26
CA VAL A 184 -3.61 12.17 -8.09
C VAL A 184 -2.75 11.64 -9.24
N ASN A 185 -3.19 11.87 -10.47
CA ASN A 185 -2.48 11.53 -11.70
C ASN A 185 -2.19 12.78 -12.52
N ARG A 186 -1.10 12.76 -13.29
CA ARG A 186 -0.85 13.80 -14.28
C ARG A 186 -1.96 13.78 -15.32
N GLY A 187 -2.58 14.94 -15.56
CA GLY A 187 -3.71 15.10 -16.47
C GLY A 187 -5.00 15.46 -15.73
N ASP A 188 -5.16 15.08 -14.47
CA ASP A 188 -6.37 15.34 -13.68
C ASP A 188 -6.67 16.86 -13.56
N GLN A 189 -5.65 17.71 -13.68
CA GLN A 189 -5.82 19.16 -13.69
C GLN A 189 -6.68 19.70 -14.84
N TYR A 190 -6.80 18.97 -15.95
CA TYR A 190 -7.66 19.36 -17.08
C TYR A 190 -9.13 19.03 -16.84
N PHE A 191 -9.43 18.28 -15.78
CA PHE A 191 -10.78 17.85 -15.39
C PHE A 191 -11.17 18.37 -14.00
N GLY A 192 -10.45 19.38 -13.49
CA GLY A 192 -10.74 19.99 -12.19
C GLY A 192 -10.13 19.27 -10.98
N GLY A 193 -9.46 18.13 -11.16
CA GLY A 193 -8.85 17.35 -10.08
C GLY A 193 -7.48 17.89 -9.63
N ALA A 194 -7.39 19.19 -9.36
CA ALA A 194 -6.14 19.83 -8.92
C ALA A 194 -6.38 20.93 -7.87
N SER A 195 -5.68 20.85 -6.74
CA SER A 195 -5.80 21.80 -5.64
C SER A 195 -4.44 22.28 -5.14
N PHE A 196 -4.36 23.48 -4.56
CA PHE A 196 -3.18 23.92 -3.81
C PHE A 196 -3.03 23.21 -2.47
N ASP A 197 -4.15 22.80 -1.88
CA ASP A 197 -4.19 22.01 -0.65
C ASP A 197 -4.18 20.51 -1.00
N PRO A 198 -3.11 19.75 -0.65
CA PRO A 198 -3.05 18.32 -0.93
C PRO A 198 -4.14 17.52 -0.20
N ARG A 199 -4.69 18.01 0.91
CA ARG A 199 -5.77 17.33 1.65
C ARG A 199 -7.05 17.28 0.84
N VAL A 200 -7.34 18.33 0.06
CA VAL A 200 -8.49 18.35 -0.87
C VAL A 200 -8.34 17.28 -1.94
N THR A 201 -7.17 17.20 -2.59
CA THR A 201 -6.91 16.18 -3.60
C THR A 201 -6.90 14.77 -3.01
N TYR A 202 -6.43 14.60 -1.77
CA TYR A 202 -6.51 13.31 -1.08
C TYR A 202 -7.96 12.93 -0.72
N ALA A 203 -8.82 13.88 -0.39
CA ALA A 203 -10.24 13.62 -0.14
C ALA A 203 -10.93 13.04 -1.38
N GLU A 204 -10.68 13.62 -2.56
CA GLU A 204 -11.16 13.11 -3.85
C GLU A 204 -10.63 11.70 -4.15
N LEU A 205 -9.33 11.47 -3.90
CA LEU A 205 -8.72 10.14 -4.03
C LEU A 205 -9.39 9.12 -3.11
N TRP A 206 -9.63 9.48 -1.86
CA TRP A 206 -10.26 8.60 -0.88
C TRP A 206 -11.66 8.19 -1.31
N ASP A 207 -12.49 9.14 -1.76
CA ASP A 207 -13.84 8.87 -2.29
C ASP A 207 -13.81 8.02 -3.56
N SER A 208 -12.84 8.23 -4.45
CA SER A 208 -12.69 7.40 -5.65
C SER A 208 -12.41 5.92 -5.33
N ILE A 209 -11.76 5.65 -4.19
CA ILE A 209 -11.37 4.30 -3.76
C ILE A 209 -12.46 3.64 -2.91
N ASN A 210 -13.07 4.40 -1.99
CA ASN A 210 -13.97 3.86 -0.97
C ASN A 210 -15.45 4.18 -1.24
N GLY A 211 -15.75 4.90 -2.31
CA GLY A 211 -17.09 5.29 -2.73
C GLY A 211 -17.45 6.74 -2.37
N PRO A 212 -18.44 7.33 -3.06
CA PRO A 212 -18.86 8.72 -2.82
C PRO A 212 -19.27 8.96 -1.37
N GLY A 213 -18.81 10.07 -0.77
CA GLY A 213 -19.16 10.47 0.60
C GLY A 213 -18.38 9.74 1.71
N SER A 214 -17.48 8.83 1.35
CA SER A 214 -16.64 8.12 2.30
C SER A 214 -15.69 9.05 3.08
N TRP A 215 -15.22 10.14 2.47
CA TRP A 215 -14.42 11.18 3.12
C TRP A 215 -15.25 11.93 4.17
N ALA A 216 -16.47 12.32 3.82
CA ALA A 216 -17.37 13.09 4.67
C ALA A 216 -17.76 12.32 5.94
N SER A 217 -17.86 10.99 5.86
CA SER A 217 -18.14 10.14 7.04
C SER A 217 -17.04 10.15 8.11
N ASN A 218 -15.86 10.68 7.77
CA ASN A 218 -14.70 10.82 8.66
C ASN A 218 -14.41 9.56 9.52
N PRO A 219 -14.22 8.39 8.88
CA PRO A 219 -14.07 7.12 9.59
C PRO A 219 -12.75 7.07 10.37
N TRP A 220 -12.67 6.14 11.31
CA TRP A 220 -11.39 5.75 11.91
C TRP A 220 -10.55 4.95 10.92
N VAL A 221 -9.28 5.33 10.81
CA VAL A 221 -8.31 4.69 9.94
C VAL A 221 -7.07 4.29 10.71
N VAL A 222 -6.41 3.25 10.23
CA VAL A 222 -5.02 2.97 10.55
C VAL A 222 -4.15 3.58 9.44
N ALA A 223 -3.33 4.55 9.81
CA ALA A 223 -2.31 5.13 8.93
C ALA A 223 -0.99 4.41 9.17
N ILE A 224 -0.42 3.83 8.11
CA ILE A 224 0.88 3.15 8.17
C ILE A 224 1.88 3.90 7.31
N SER A 225 3.02 4.26 7.90
CA SER A 225 4.18 4.77 7.16
C SER A 225 5.20 3.65 6.96
N PHE A 226 5.95 3.71 5.86
CA PHE A 226 6.86 2.64 5.47
C PHE A 226 8.03 3.11 4.61
N ALA A 227 9.12 2.37 4.67
CA ALA A 227 10.22 2.42 3.72
C ALA A 227 9.96 1.45 2.55
N VAL A 228 10.19 1.90 1.31
CA VAL A 228 9.98 1.11 0.10
C VAL A 228 11.29 0.46 -0.34
N HIS A 229 11.29 -0.86 -0.46
CA HIS A 229 12.39 -1.66 -0.99
C HIS A 229 11.99 -2.26 -2.34
N ARG A 230 12.79 -2.02 -3.39
CA ARG A 230 12.55 -2.53 -4.75
C ARG A 230 13.09 -3.95 -4.93
N CYS A 231 12.65 -4.84 -4.05
CA CYS A 231 12.98 -6.25 -4.11
C CYS A 231 11.84 -7.09 -3.56
N ASN A 232 11.89 -8.38 -3.88
CA ASN A 232 11.05 -9.37 -3.24
C ASN A 232 11.38 -9.49 -1.75
N ILE A 233 10.36 -9.81 -0.96
CA ILE A 233 10.48 -9.93 0.49
C ILE A 233 11.45 -11.05 0.91
N ASP A 234 11.51 -12.15 0.16
CA ASP A 234 12.38 -13.28 0.43
C ASP A 234 13.86 -12.93 0.11
N ALA A 235 14.10 -11.96 -0.79
CA ALA A 235 15.44 -11.48 -1.10
C ALA A 235 16.02 -10.55 -0.01
N MET A 236 15.18 -10.01 0.90
CA MET A 236 15.67 -9.18 2.01
C MET A 236 16.37 -10.00 3.10
N GLU A 237 16.11 -11.31 3.18
CA GLU A 237 16.70 -12.20 4.20
C GLU A 237 18.19 -12.47 3.95
N ALA A 238 18.67 -12.26 2.72
CA ALA A 238 20.06 -12.52 2.33
C ALA A 238 21.07 -11.40 2.69
N ALA A 239 20.61 -10.26 3.23
CA ALA A 239 21.48 -9.10 3.53
C ALA A 239 21.87 -8.97 5.02
N HIS A 240 21.36 -9.85 5.89
CA HIS A 240 21.59 -9.80 7.34
C HIS A 240 21.92 -11.18 7.96
N GLY A 241 22.38 -12.13 7.15
CA GLY A 241 22.92 -13.42 7.57
C GLY A 241 24.43 -13.46 7.50
#